data_AF-A0A9D1XXJ9-F1
#
_entry.id   AF-A0A9D1XXJ9-F1
#
_cell.length_a   1.000
_cell.length_b   1.000
_cell.length_c   1.000
_cell.angle_alpha   90.00
_cell.angle_beta   90.00
_cell.angle_gamma   90.00
#
_symmetry.space_group_name_H-M   'P 1'
#
loop_
_entity.id
_entity.type
_entity.pdbx_description
1 polymer ?
#
loop_
_entity_poly.entity_id
_entity_poly.type
_entity_poly.pdbx_seq_one_letter_code
_entity_poly.pdbx_strand_id
1 'polypeptide(L)'
;MEIRGFPILIAICGLLTLTDSTGIAGALILTGIIVIAAAATLLVSKLLAKLIDGEKMSFTLELPPFRMPRIGSVIVRSVLDRTLFVLGRAVVVAAPAGLVIWLLANLEVGDVTLLVRLCRLLEPVGALIGLDGAAICALLLGFPANEIVLPILVMIYSGSGMLSGDVGLAQLLAANGWTEISYVNLLILTVFRFPCSTTLLTIKKETGSFRLTLLSVLIPVVIGYTLCLIVTAFAALL
;
A
#
# COMPACT_ATOMS: atom_id res chain seq x y z
N MET A 1 12.73 -6.96 -2.28
CA MET A 1 11.94 -5.76 -2.00
C MET A 1 10.95 -5.62 -3.14
N GLU A 2 9.79 -6.28 -3.02
CA GLU A 2 8.73 -6.20 -4.02
C GLU A 2 7.97 -4.90 -3.73
N ILE A 3 8.02 -3.93 -4.65
CA ILE A 3 7.44 -2.60 -4.45
C ILE A 3 5.92 -2.73 -4.63
N ARG A 4 5.24 -3.01 -3.52
CA ARG A 4 3.78 -3.11 -3.45
C ARG A 4 3.18 -1.71 -3.61
N GLY A 5 2.35 -1.51 -4.63
CA GLY A 5 1.78 -0.19 -4.97
C GLY A 5 2.44 0.54 -6.15
N PHE A 6 3.22 -0.15 -6.98
CA PHE A 6 3.83 0.42 -8.19
C PHE A 6 2.87 1.21 -9.10
N PRO A 7 1.61 0.78 -9.34
CA PRO A 7 0.67 1.56 -10.16
C PRO A 7 0.36 2.94 -9.57
N ILE A 8 0.25 3.04 -8.24
CA ILE A 8 -0.02 4.31 -7.54
C ILE A 8 1.19 5.23 -7.66
N LEU A 9 2.40 4.70 -7.41
CA LEU A 9 3.63 5.48 -7.49
C LEU A 9 3.84 6.06 -8.89
N ILE A 10 3.64 5.25 -9.94
CA ILE A 10 3.75 5.74 -11.32
C ILE A 10 2.67 6.79 -11.61
N ALA A 11 1.42 6.50 -11.27
CA ALA A 11 0.31 7.39 -11.58
C ALA A 11 0.52 8.76 -10.91
N ILE A 12 0.85 8.80 -9.63
CA ILE A 12 1.02 10.04 -8.87
C ILE A 12 2.31 10.79 -9.29
N CYS A 13 3.42 10.08 -9.52
CA CYS A 13 4.63 10.73 -10.04
C CYS A 13 4.38 11.35 -11.43
N GLY A 14 3.62 10.66 -12.30
CA GLY A 14 3.22 11.20 -13.60
C GLY A 14 2.30 12.41 -13.50
N LEU A 15 1.39 12.42 -12.50
CA LEU A 15 0.51 13.55 -12.24
C LEU A 15 1.25 14.77 -11.67
N LEU A 16 2.27 14.57 -10.83
CA LEU A 16 3.08 15.65 -10.28
C LEU A 16 3.91 16.37 -11.37
N THR A 17 4.26 15.66 -12.45
CA THR A 17 5.11 16.17 -13.52
C THR A 17 4.35 16.37 -14.83
N LEU A 18 3.04 16.66 -14.79
CA LEU A 18 2.19 16.85 -15.98
C LEU A 18 2.72 17.88 -16.98
N THR A 19 3.60 18.78 -16.54
CA THR A 19 4.28 19.80 -17.35
C THR A 19 5.55 19.33 -18.05
N ASP A 20 6.08 18.13 -17.72
CA ASP A 20 7.31 17.60 -18.30
C ASP A 20 7.01 16.61 -19.43
N SER A 21 7.20 17.04 -20.67
CA SER A 21 6.99 16.21 -21.87
C SER A 21 8.02 15.09 -22.03
N THR A 22 9.13 15.16 -21.30
CA THR A 22 10.24 14.19 -21.40
C THR A 22 10.14 13.05 -20.39
N GLY A 23 9.30 13.18 -19.36
CA GLY A 23 9.14 12.19 -18.29
C GLY A 23 10.37 12.00 -17.40
N ILE A 24 11.42 12.80 -17.58
CA ILE A 24 12.68 12.69 -16.86
C ILE A 24 12.50 13.09 -15.39
N ALA A 25 11.74 14.16 -15.11
CA ALA A 25 11.46 14.58 -13.75
C ALA A 25 10.71 13.50 -12.96
N GLY A 26 9.70 12.86 -13.56
CA GLY A 26 8.93 11.80 -12.92
C GLY A 26 9.78 10.57 -12.59
N ALA A 27 10.70 10.20 -13.51
CA ALA A 27 11.64 9.11 -13.28
C ALA A 27 12.64 9.41 -12.16
N LEU A 28 13.16 10.64 -12.08
CA LEU A 28 14.05 11.08 -11.01
C LEU A 28 13.36 11.08 -9.64
N ILE A 29 12.12 11.58 -9.57
CA ILE A 29 11.32 11.58 -8.34
C ILE A 29 11.07 10.14 -7.88
N LEU A 30 10.64 9.26 -8.78
CA LEU A 30 10.41 7.84 -8.47
C LEU A 30 11.70 7.19 -7.94
N THR A 31 12.83 7.43 -8.61
CA THR A 31 14.13 6.87 -8.19
C THR A 31 14.55 7.41 -6.82
N GLY A 32 14.38 8.71 -6.56
CA GLY A 32 14.67 9.33 -5.26
C GLY A 32 13.83 8.72 -4.15
N ILE A 33 12.53 8.54 -4.38
CA ILE A 33 11.61 7.89 -3.43
C ILE A 33 12.06 6.45 -3.13
N ILE A 34 12.46 5.69 -4.14
CA ILE A 34 12.96 4.31 -3.97
C ILE A 34 14.23 4.29 -3.11
N VAL A 35 15.16 5.22 -3.34
CA VAL A 35 16.40 5.32 -2.55
C VAL A 35 16.09 5.66 -1.09
N ILE A 36 15.18 6.60 -0.84
CA ILE A 36 14.74 6.97 0.51
C ILE A 36 14.06 5.79 1.20
N ALA A 37 13.19 5.06 0.50
CA ALA A 37 12.51 3.87 1.02
C ALA A 37 13.52 2.78 1.42
N ALA A 38 14.53 2.53 0.59
CA ALA A 38 15.59 1.57 0.86
C ALA A 38 16.43 1.99 2.07
N ALA A 39 16.84 3.26 2.14
CA ALA A 39 17.58 3.81 3.27
C ALA A 39 16.80 3.71 4.58
N ALA A 40 15.52 4.07 4.58
CA ALA A 40 14.65 3.98 5.75
C ALA A 40 14.46 2.52 6.20
N THR A 41 14.30 1.58 5.25
CA THR A 41 14.21 0.14 5.56
C THR A 41 15.48 -0.34 6.27
N LEU A 42 16.65 0.01 5.74
CA LEU A 42 17.94 -0.36 6.34
C LEU A 42 18.13 0.25 7.75
N LEU A 43 17.71 1.50 7.95
CA LEU A 43 17.76 2.16 9.24
C LEU A 43 16.85 1.45 10.27
N VAL A 44 15.60 1.18 9.90
CA VAL A 44 14.65 0.48 10.77
C VAL A 44 15.13 -0.93 11.07
N SER A 45 15.66 -1.68 10.10
CA SER A 45 16.25 -3.00 10.32
C SER A 45 17.44 -2.96 11.27
N LYS A 46 18.33 -1.97 11.15
CA LYS A 46 19.47 -1.79 12.08
C LYS A 46 19.00 -1.46 13.50
N LEU A 47 17.98 -0.61 13.65
CA LEU A 47 17.41 -0.28 14.96
C LEU A 47 16.73 -1.49 15.60
N LEU A 48 15.92 -2.22 14.84
CA LEU A 48 15.26 -3.46 15.31
C LEU A 48 16.29 -4.53 15.66
N ALA A 49 17.34 -4.72 14.87
CA ALA A 49 18.41 -5.67 15.16
C ALA A 49 19.19 -5.33 16.45
N LYS A 50 19.16 -4.07 16.90
CA LYS A 50 19.75 -3.64 18.17
C LYS A 50 18.80 -3.80 19.36
N LEU A 51 17.49 -3.77 19.12
CA LEU A 51 16.45 -3.89 20.16
C LEU A 51 15.95 -5.32 20.36
N ILE A 52 15.99 -6.14 19.32
CA ILE A 52 15.49 -7.51 19.33
C ILE A 52 16.69 -8.45 19.30
N ASP A 53 16.90 -9.18 20.40
CA ASP A 53 17.81 -10.32 20.43
C ASP A 53 17.24 -11.43 19.55
N GLY A 54 17.68 -11.47 18.30
CA GLY A 54 17.40 -12.57 17.39
C GLY A 54 18.46 -13.64 17.55
N GLU A 55 18.04 -14.90 17.73
CA GLU A 55 18.95 -16.01 17.54
C GLU A 55 19.57 -15.89 16.14
N LYS A 56 20.91 -15.93 16.08
CA LYS A 56 21.63 -15.95 14.81
C LYS A 56 21.18 -17.21 14.08
N MET A 57 20.30 -17.07 13.10
CA MET A 57 19.94 -18.21 12.26
C MET A 57 21.23 -18.66 11.59
N SER A 58 21.73 -19.84 12.00
CA SER A 58 22.81 -20.52 11.31
C SER A 58 22.28 -20.87 9.93
N PHE A 59 22.44 -19.95 8.98
CA PHE A 59 22.29 -20.24 7.57
C PHE A 59 23.49 -21.10 7.18
N THR A 60 23.45 -22.35 7.60
CA THR A 60 24.25 -23.40 6.99
C THR A 60 23.62 -23.60 5.62
N LEU A 61 24.13 -22.85 4.65
CA LEU A 61 23.77 -22.98 3.25
C LEU A 61 24.38 -24.30 2.76
N GLU A 62 23.79 -25.42 3.18
CA GLU A 62 24.01 -26.69 2.51
C GLU A 62 23.39 -26.51 1.12
N LEU A 63 24.24 -26.22 0.14
CA LEU A 63 23.81 -26.14 -1.23
C LEU A 63 23.27 -27.52 -1.60
N PRO A 64 21.96 -27.68 -1.87
CA PRO A 64 21.43 -28.97 -2.26
C PRO A 64 22.07 -29.37 -3.59
N PRO A 65 22.32 -30.68 -3.83
CA PRO A 65 22.87 -31.14 -5.10
C PRO A 65 21.93 -30.71 -6.24
N PHE A 66 22.44 -29.88 -7.15
CA PHE A 66 21.69 -29.34 -8.27
C PHE A 66 21.41 -30.47 -9.28
N ARG A 67 20.19 -31.01 -9.27
CA ARG A 67 19.75 -32.06 -10.20
C ARG A 67 18.95 -31.43 -11.34
N MET A 68 19.13 -31.91 -12.57
CA MET A 68 18.39 -31.38 -13.72
C MET A 68 16.88 -31.57 -13.52
N PRO A 69 16.08 -30.48 -13.58
CA PRO A 69 14.64 -30.56 -13.38
C PRO A 69 13.96 -31.22 -14.59
N ARG A 70 13.03 -32.14 -14.32
CA ARG A 70 12.11 -32.65 -15.34
C ARG A 70 11.05 -31.59 -15.64
N ILE A 71 11.22 -30.85 -16.74
CA ILE A 71 10.43 -29.66 -17.10
C ILE A 71 8.91 -29.88 -16.93
N GLY A 72 8.36 -30.98 -17.49
CA GLY A 72 6.92 -31.24 -17.46
C GLY A 72 6.35 -31.46 -16.05
N SER A 73 6.98 -32.31 -15.24
CA SER A 73 6.51 -32.59 -13.88
C SER A 73 6.72 -31.41 -12.93
N VAL A 74 7.76 -30.59 -13.17
CA VAL A 74 8.01 -29.37 -12.39
C VAL A 74 6.95 -28.32 -12.68
N ILE A 75 6.55 -28.13 -13.94
CA ILE A 75 5.48 -27.18 -14.28
C ILE A 75 4.16 -27.60 -13.64
N VAL A 76 3.71 -28.84 -13.87
CA VAL A 76 2.43 -29.33 -13.33
C VAL A 76 2.41 -29.26 -11.81
N ARG A 77 3.47 -29.74 -11.16
CA ARG A 77 3.56 -29.78 -9.69
C ARG A 77 3.77 -28.40 -9.08
N SER A 78 4.51 -27.50 -9.73
CA SER A 78 4.66 -26.13 -9.24
C SER A 78 3.37 -25.33 -9.42
N VAL A 79 2.63 -25.51 -10.50
CA VAL A 79 1.34 -24.83 -10.71
C VAL A 79 0.30 -25.34 -9.72
N LEU A 80 0.15 -26.66 -9.57
CA LEU A 80 -0.84 -27.27 -8.67
C LEU A 80 -0.49 -27.08 -7.19
N ASP A 81 0.75 -27.36 -6.79
CA ASP A 81 1.08 -27.38 -5.35
C ASP A 81 1.52 -26.01 -4.83
N ARG A 82 2.14 -25.16 -5.66
CA ARG A 82 2.64 -23.84 -5.21
C ARG A 82 1.72 -22.70 -5.64
N THR A 83 1.33 -22.63 -6.91
CA THR A 83 0.58 -21.48 -7.43
C THR A 83 -0.87 -21.50 -6.95
N LEU A 84 -1.57 -22.64 -7.09
CA LEU A 84 -2.97 -22.77 -6.67
C LEU A 84 -3.15 -22.61 -5.15
N PHE A 85 -2.22 -23.12 -4.34
CA PHE A 85 -2.27 -22.96 -2.89
C PHE A 85 -2.07 -21.50 -2.44
N VAL A 86 -1.11 -20.79 -3.04
CA VAL A 86 -0.88 -19.37 -2.76
C VAL A 86 -2.05 -18.53 -3.24
N LEU A 87 -2.59 -18.81 -4.43
CA LEU A 87 -3.77 -18.13 -4.96
C LEU A 87 -4.99 -18.35 -4.08
N GLY A 88 -5.23 -19.58 -3.61
CA GLY A 88 -6.32 -19.88 -2.68
C GLY A 88 -6.22 -19.05 -1.39
N ARG A 89 -5.03 -18.91 -0.80
CA ARG A 89 -4.83 -18.05 0.37
C ARG A 89 -5.10 -16.57 0.09
N ALA A 90 -4.77 -16.08 -1.12
CA ALA A 90 -5.08 -14.72 -1.51
C ALA A 90 -6.59 -14.51 -1.68
N VAL A 91 -7.28 -15.44 -2.36
CA VAL A 91 -8.74 -15.38 -2.59
C VAL A 91 -9.52 -15.40 -1.27
N VAL A 92 -9.11 -16.24 -0.31
CA VAL A 92 -9.77 -16.31 1.02
C VAL A 92 -9.73 -14.98 1.77
N VAL A 93 -8.75 -14.10 1.49
CA VAL A 93 -8.69 -12.77 2.10
C VAL A 93 -9.31 -11.70 1.20
N ALA A 94 -9.12 -11.79 -0.11
CA ALA A 94 -9.61 -10.81 -1.08
C ALA A 94 -11.13 -10.85 -1.27
N ALA A 95 -11.73 -12.05 -1.34
CA ALA A 95 -13.17 -12.21 -1.52
C ALA A 95 -14.01 -11.59 -0.39
N PRO A 96 -13.77 -11.87 0.91
CA PRO A 96 -14.53 -11.23 1.98
C PRO A 96 -14.29 -9.73 2.04
N ALA A 97 -13.07 -9.27 1.78
CA ALA A 97 -12.78 -7.84 1.78
C ALA A 97 -13.47 -7.11 0.60
N GLY A 98 -13.51 -7.72 -0.59
CA GLY A 98 -14.26 -7.20 -1.72
C GLY A 98 -15.76 -7.14 -1.45
N LEU A 99 -16.32 -8.15 -0.80
CA LEU A 99 -17.72 -8.14 -0.36
C LEU A 99 -17.99 -7.01 0.63
N VAL A 100 -17.10 -6.79 1.61
CA VAL A 100 -17.22 -5.67 2.56
C VAL A 100 -17.15 -4.33 1.83
N ILE A 101 -16.20 -4.13 0.93
CA ILE A 101 -16.09 -2.90 0.12
C ILE A 101 -17.37 -2.68 -0.69
N TRP A 102 -17.90 -3.73 -1.32
CA TRP A 102 -19.13 -3.65 -2.10
C TRP A 102 -20.34 -3.27 -1.22
N LEU A 103 -20.48 -3.88 -0.05
CA LEU A 103 -21.53 -3.53 0.91
C LEU A 103 -21.41 -2.08 1.38
N LEU A 104 -20.20 -1.62 1.70
CA LEU A 104 -19.97 -0.23 2.11
C LEU A 104 -20.32 0.76 0.98
N ALA A 105 -20.01 0.41 -0.27
CA ALA A 105 -20.25 1.27 -1.42
C ALA A 105 -21.73 1.31 -1.85
N ASN A 106 -22.50 0.22 -1.64
CA ASN A 106 -23.87 0.11 -2.14
C ASN A 106 -24.95 0.22 -1.06
N LEU A 107 -24.63 0.02 0.21
CA LEU A 107 -25.60 0.19 1.29
C LEU A 107 -25.68 1.66 1.71
N GLU A 108 -26.88 2.20 1.60
CA GLU A 108 -27.21 3.57 1.99
C GLU A 108 -27.87 3.59 3.38
N VAL A 109 -27.44 4.54 4.21
CA VAL A 109 -28.05 4.79 5.52
C VAL A 109 -28.39 6.28 5.61
N GLY A 110 -29.65 6.60 5.33
CA GLY A 110 -30.11 7.97 5.07
C GLY A 110 -29.82 8.36 3.62
N ASP A 111 -29.29 9.56 3.40
CA ASP A 111 -29.00 10.10 2.06
C ASP A 111 -27.57 9.80 1.55
N VAL A 112 -26.77 9.05 2.32
CA VAL A 112 -25.37 8.76 1.97
C VAL A 112 -25.02 7.29 2.17
N THR A 113 -24.10 6.79 1.34
CA THR A 113 -23.55 5.44 1.48
C THR A 113 -22.71 5.30 2.76
N LEU A 114 -22.63 4.08 3.27
CA LEU A 114 -21.76 3.74 4.41
C LEU A 114 -20.29 4.11 4.13
N LEU A 115 -19.83 3.95 2.89
CA LEU A 115 -18.51 4.33 2.45
C LEU A 115 -18.24 5.83 2.63
N VAL A 116 -19.17 6.70 2.19
CA VAL A 116 -19.03 8.15 2.35
C VAL A 116 -19.03 8.54 3.83
N ARG A 117 -19.85 7.86 4.65
CA ARG A 117 -19.87 8.07 6.10
C ARG A 117 -18.53 7.71 6.75
N LEU A 118 -17.90 6.61 6.31
CA LEU A 118 -16.55 6.25 6.75
C LEU A 118 -15.52 7.30 6.30
N CYS A 119 -15.57 7.78 5.05
CA CYS A 119 -14.68 8.83 4.58
C CYS A 119 -14.78 10.09 5.45
N ARG A 120 -16.00 10.54 5.78
CA ARG A 120 -16.23 11.68 6.69
C ARG A 120 -15.69 11.46 8.10
N LEU A 121 -15.73 10.23 8.61
CA LEU A 121 -15.16 9.88 9.91
C LEU A 121 -13.63 9.95 9.89
N LEU A 122 -13.02 9.62 8.75
CA LEU A 122 -11.57 9.63 8.54
C LEU A 122 -11.02 10.99 8.12
N GLU A 123 -11.89 11.91 7.69
CA GLU A 123 -11.57 13.28 7.31
C GLU A 123 -10.63 14.00 8.29
N PRO A 124 -10.88 14.03 9.62
CA PRO A 124 -9.98 14.72 10.54
C PRO A 124 -8.58 14.11 10.59
N VAL A 125 -8.44 12.81 10.33
CA VAL A 125 -7.13 12.13 10.30
C VAL A 125 -6.39 12.46 9.00
N GLY A 126 -7.10 12.53 7.88
CA GLY A 126 -6.54 12.94 6.60
C GLY A 126 -6.09 14.39 6.60
N ALA A 127 -6.96 15.29 7.08
CA ALA A 127 -6.74 16.74 7.04
C ALA A 127 -5.46 17.16 7.78
N LEU A 128 -5.11 16.48 8.88
CA LEU A 128 -3.89 16.74 9.63
C LEU A 128 -2.61 16.54 8.80
N ILE A 129 -2.64 15.62 7.85
CA ILE A 129 -1.51 15.26 7.00
C ILE A 129 -1.68 15.75 5.56
N GLY A 130 -2.53 16.76 5.33
CA GLY A 130 -2.73 17.35 4.00
C GLY A 130 -3.38 16.41 2.98
N LEU A 131 -4.09 15.39 3.45
CA LEU A 131 -4.91 14.48 2.65
C LEU A 131 -6.39 14.62 3.04
N ASP A 132 -7.26 13.97 2.30
CA ASP A 132 -8.69 13.91 2.60
C ASP A 132 -9.08 12.54 3.18
N GLY A 133 -10.30 12.45 3.71
CA GLY A 133 -10.83 11.23 4.29
C GLY A 133 -10.97 10.09 3.27
N ALA A 134 -11.14 10.40 1.98
CA ALA A 134 -11.20 9.39 0.92
C ALA A 134 -9.84 8.73 0.68
N ALA A 135 -8.73 9.48 0.65
CA ALA A 135 -7.39 8.91 0.53
C ALA A 135 -7.08 7.95 1.68
N ILE A 136 -7.37 8.34 2.92
CA ILE A 136 -7.15 7.49 4.09
C ILE A 136 -8.07 6.28 4.05
N CYS A 137 -9.33 6.44 3.67
CA CYS A 137 -10.27 5.33 3.56
C CYS A 137 -9.80 4.33 2.50
N ALA A 138 -9.35 4.78 1.33
CA ALA A 138 -8.80 3.95 0.28
C ALA A 138 -7.53 3.20 0.74
N LEU A 139 -6.64 3.87 1.48
CA LEU A 139 -5.45 3.25 2.08
C LEU A 139 -5.79 2.24 3.18
N LEU A 140 -6.92 2.36 3.87
CA LEU A 140 -7.36 1.33 4.82
C LEU A 140 -8.03 0.15 4.12
N LEU A 141 -8.96 0.43 3.21
CA LEU A 141 -9.72 -0.60 2.49
C LEU A 141 -8.84 -1.41 1.52
N GLY A 142 -7.76 -0.83 1.02
CA GLY A 142 -6.74 -1.54 0.24
C GLY A 142 -5.84 -2.47 1.07
N PHE A 143 -6.22 -2.86 2.30
CA PHE A 143 -5.45 -3.81 3.12
C PHE A 143 -5.22 -5.20 2.50
N PRO A 144 -6.20 -5.79 1.78
CA PRO A 144 -6.04 -7.11 1.17
C PRO A 144 -5.01 -7.13 0.04
N ALA A 145 -5.05 -6.11 -0.82
CA ALA A 145 -4.17 -5.92 -1.97
C ALA A 145 -3.81 -4.44 -2.08
N ASN A 146 -2.53 -4.12 -2.20
CA ASN A 146 -2.11 -2.71 -2.17
C ASN A 146 -2.37 -1.99 -3.49
N GLU A 147 -2.55 -2.76 -4.56
CA GLU A 147 -2.77 -2.28 -5.92
C GLU A 147 -4.20 -1.76 -6.13
N ILE A 148 -5.16 -2.14 -5.28
CA ILE A 148 -6.57 -1.71 -5.40
C ILE A 148 -6.85 -0.35 -4.75
N VAL A 149 -5.87 0.28 -4.08
CA VAL A 149 -6.08 1.59 -3.43
C VAL A 149 -6.51 2.65 -4.45
N LEU A 150 -5.82 2.74 -5.60
CA LEU A 150 -6.16 3.72 -6.62
C LEU A 150 -7.57 3.50 -7.20
N PRO A 151 -7.95 2.27 -7.60
CA PRO A 151 -9.34 1.96 -7.96
C PRO A 151 -10.37 2.32 -6.87
N ILE A 152 -10.10 2.06 -5.59
CA ILE A 152 -10.99 2.42 -4.49
C ILE A 152 -11.11 3.95 -4.36
N LEU A 153 -9.99 4.67 -4.51
CA LEU A 153 -9.98 6.12 -4.46
C LEU A 153 -10.83 6.74 -5.57
N VAL A 154 -10.66 6.25 -6.81
CA VAL A 154 -11.49 6.67 -7.95
C VAL A 154 -12.96 6.35 -7.69
N MET A 155 -13.28 5.15 -7.20
CA MET A 155 -14.63 4.72 -6.86
C MET A 155 -15.30 5.62 -5.80
N ILE A 156 -14.55 6.09 -4.79
CA ILE A 156 -15.07 7.03 -3.78
C ILE A 156 -15.40 8.38 -4.43
N TYR A 157 -14.52 8.92 -5.28
CA TYR A 157 -14.71 10.24 -5.89
C TYR A 157 -15.71 10.27 -7.04
N SER A 158 -15.82 9.20 -7.82
CA SER A 158 -16.80 9.09 -8.91
C SER A 158 -18.21 8.79 -8.40
N GLY A 159 -18.35 8.34 -7.14
CA GLY A 159 -19.60 7.85 -6.59
C GLY A 159 -20.12 6.59 -7.29
N SER A 160 -19.31 5.96 -8.14
CA SER A 160 -19.69 4.73 -8.83
C SER A 160 -19.49 3.54 -7.89
N GLY A 161 -20.53 2.73 -7.65
CA GLY A 161 -20.43 1.50 -6.83
C GLY A 161 -19.55 0.38 -7.43
N MET A 162 -18.82 0.67 -8.51
CA MET A 162 -17.91 -0.22 -9.22
C MET A 162 -16.52 0.42 -9.35
N LEU A 163 -15.48 -0.41 -9.33
CA LEU A 163 -14.09 0.00 -9.56
C LEU A 163 -13.92 0.39 -11.05
N SER A 164 -14.04 1.67 -11.37
CA SER A 164 -13.84 2.21 -12.72
C SER A 164 -12.44 2.77 -12.91
N GLY A 165 -11.74 2.39 -13.99
CA GLY A 165 -10.39 2.86 -14.31
C GLY A 165 -10.29 3.89 -15.44
N ASP A 166 -11.42 4.39 -15.96
CA ASP A 166 -11.48 5.12 -17.24
C ASP A 166 -11.69 6.64 -17.08
N VAL A 167 -11.76 7.15 -15.84
CA VAL A 167 -11.89 8.58 -15.57
C VAL A 167 -10.51 9.22 -15.53
N GLY A 168 -10.36 10.39 -16.15
CA GLY A 168 -9.11 11.17 -16.10
C GLY A 168 -8.69 11.49 -14.67
N LEU A 169 -7.77 10.70 -14.12
CA LEU A 169 -7.36 10.75 -12.72
C LEU A 169 -6.91 12.15 -12.28
N ALA A 170 -6.17 12.85 -13.15
CA ALA A 170 -5.72 14.23 -12.92
C ALA A 170 -6.90 15.18 -12.62
N GLN A 171 -7.93 15.12 -13.47
CA GLN A 171 -9.08 16.01 -13.40
C GLN A 171 -9.93 15.69 -12.19
N LEU A 172 -10.10 14.42 -11.88
CA LEU A 172 -10.88 13.95 -10.73
C LEU A 172 -10.21 14.33 -9.39
N LEU A 173 -8.89 14.19 -9.27
CA LEU A 173 -8.17 14.59 -8.06
C LEU A 173 -8.15 16.12 -7.91
N ALA A 174 -7.91 16.86 -9.00
CA ALA A 174 -7.99 18.33 -9.00
C ALA A 174 -9.38 18.84 -8.61
N ALA A 175 -10.46 18.21 -9.11
CA ALA A 175 -11.83 18.56 -8.78
C ALA A 175 -12.18 18.33 -7.29
N ASN A 176 -11.48 17.41 -6.62
CA ASN A 176 -11.64 17.12 -5.19
C ASN A 176 -10.64 17.89 -4.31
N GLY A 177 -10.00 18.94 -4.83
CA GLY A 177 -9.16 19.86 -4.05
C GLY A 177 -7.77 19.34 -3.72
N TRP A 178 -7.26 18.36 -4.49
CA TRP A 178 -5.91 17.86 -4.29
C TRP A 178 -4.86 18.91 -4.64
N THR A 179 -3.90 19.07 -3.74
CA THR A 179 -2.75 19.97 -3.91
C THR A 179 -1.49 19.16 -4.20
N GLU A 180 -0.42 19.84 -4.61
CA GLU A 180 0.91 19.24 -4.77
C GLU A 180 1.37 18.52 -3.49
N ILE A 181 1.04 19.08 -2.32
CA ILE A 181 1.35 18.51 -1.01
C ILE A 181 0.59 17.19 -0.81
N SER A 182 -0.67 17.11 -1.26
CA SER A 182 -1.48 15.89 -1.20
C SER A 182 -0.87 14.76 -2.04
N TYR A 183 -0.34 15.06 -3.23
CA TYR A 183 0.37 14.07 -4.04
C TYR A 183 1.64 13.56 -3.36
N VAL A 184 2.45 14.47 -2.79
CA VAL A 184 3.68 14.10 -2.06
C VAL A 184 3.35 13.26 -0.82
N ASN A 185 2.35 13.66 -0.04
CA ASN A 185 1.94 12.92 1.16
C ASN A 185 1.36 11.54 0.83
N LEU A 186 0.62 11.42 -0.29
CA LEU A 186 0.16 10.11 -0.76
C LEU A 186 1.35 9.21 -1.17
N LEU A 187 2.38 9.75 -1.83
CA LEU A 187 3.60 9.00 -2.18
C LEU A 187 4.31 8.50 -0.92
N ILE A 188 4.49 9.37 0.08
CA ILE A 188 5.12 9.00 1.36
C ILE A 188 4.31 7.91 2.06
N LEU A 189 2.98 8.05 2.18
CA LEU A 189 2.14 7.03 2.81
C LEU A 189 2.12 5.72 2.04
N THR A 190 2.21 5.75 0.72
CA THR A 190 2.28 4.54 -0.11
C THR A 190 3.57 3.77 0.15
N VAL A 191 4.69 4.49 0.34
CA VAL A 191 6.00 3.90 0.64
C VAL A 191 6.05 3.34 2.06
N PHE A 192 5.57 4.11 3.05
CA PHE A 192 5.60 3.75 4.47
C PHE A 192 4.31 3.07 4.94
N ARG A 193 3.62 2.37 4.05
CA ARG A 193 2.37 1.68 4.38
C ARG A 193 2.60 0.40 5.19
N PHE A 194 1.56 0.00 5.92
CA PHE A 194 1.50 -1.32 6.54
C PHE A 194 1.63 -2.45 5.49
N PRO A 195 2.17 -3.62 5.86
CA PRO A 195 2.27 -4.76 4.96
C PRO A 195 0.88 -5.31 4.62
N CYS A 196 0.69 -5.80 3.38
CA CYS A 196 -0.59 -6.40 3.01
C CYS A 196 -0.88 -7.66 3.84
N SER A 197 -2.16 -8.00 3.88
CA SER A 197 -2.71 -9.11 4.65
C SER A 197 -1.90 -10.43 4.56
N THR A 198 -1.44 -10.80 3.37
CA THR A 198 -0.70 -12.06 3.13
C THR A 198 0.65 -12.07 3.84
N THR A 199 1.33 -10.93 3.89
CA THR A 199 2.60 -10.78 4.62
C THR A 199 2.39 -10.81 6.12
N LEU A 200 1.33 -10.18 6.63
CA LEU A 200 1.01 -10.25 8.05
C LEU A 200 0.69 -11.69 8.49
N LEU A 201 -0.02 -12.45 7.65
CA LEU A 201 -0.26 -13.87 7.89
C LEU A 201 1.03 -14.69 7.90
N THR A 202 2.00 -14.37 7.05
CA THR A 202 3.31 -15.03 7.06
C THR A 202 4.12 -14.65 8.30
N ILE A 203 4.22 -13.36 8.63
CA ILE A 203 4.93 -12.89 9.85
C ILE A 203 4.34 -13.57 11.09
N LYS A 204 3.02 -13.63 11.22
CA LYS A 204 2.36 -14.32 12.34
C LYS A 204 2.72 -15.81 12.40
N LYS A 205 2.82 -16.49 11.26
CA LYS A 205 3.18 -17.92 11.19
C LYS A 205 4.65 -18.17 11.54
N GLU A 206 5.56 -17.34 11.04
CA GLU A 206 7.00 -17.49 11.26
C GLU A 206 7.43 -17.07 12.67
N THR A 207 6.86 -15.98 13.18
CA THR A 207 7.26 -15.41 14.48
C THR A 207 6.44 -15.97 15.65
N GLY A 208 5.26 -16.55 15.40
CA GLY A 208 4.35 -17.08 16.43
C GLY A 208 3.74 -16.02 17.37
N SER A 209 4.16 -14.75 17.27
CA SER A 209 3.76 -13.66 18.17
C SER A 209 2.86 -12.64 17.49
N PHE A 210 1.68 -12.42 18.06
CA PHE A 210 0.77 -11.36 17.62
C PHE A 210 1.33 -9.96 17.88
N ARG A 211 2.10 -9.76 18.97
CA ARG A 211 2.71 -8.46 19.31
C ARG A 211 3.69 -8.01 18.24
N LEU A 212 4.52 -8.93 17.74
CA LEU A 212 5.50 -8.64 16.69
C LEU A 212 4.82 -8.43 15.32
N THR A 213 3.70 -9.10 15.09
CA THR A 213 2.87 -8.87 13.89
C THR A 213 2.22 -7.47 13.93
N LEU A 214 1.74 -7.03 15.09
CA LEU A 214 1.18 -5.68 15.25
C LEU A 214 2.27 -4.61 15.12
N LEU A 215 3.46 -4.87 15.66
CA LEU A 215 4.61 -3.97 15.56
C LEU A 215 5.02 -3.72 14.10
N SER A 216 4.95 -4.74 13.24
CA SER A 216 5.27 -4.60 11.81
C SER A 216 4.24 -3.76 11.02
N VAL A 217 3.02 -3.60 11.55
CA VAL A 217 2.01 -2.67 11.03
C VAL A 217 2.24 -1.26 11.57
N LEU A 218 2.44 -1.13 12.88
CA LEU A 218 2.49 0.16 13.55
C LEU A 218 3.74 0.96 13.19
N ILE A 219 4.90 0.33 13.08
CA ILE A 219 6.17 1.04 12.80
C ILE A 219 6.09 1.81 11.46
N PRO A 220 5.77 1.18 10.31
CA PRO A 220 5.68 1.90 9.05
C PRO A 220 4.62 3.01 9.08
N VAL A 221 3.43 2.72 9.62
CA VAL A 221 2.31 3.67 9.65
C VAL A 221 2.66 4.91 10.46
N VAL A 222 3.28 4.75 11.62
CA VAL A 222 3.70 5.89 12.45
C VAL A 222 4.78 6.70 11.74
N ILE A 223 5.79 6.04 11.17
CA ILE A 223 6.84 6.74 10.41
C ILE A 223 6.25 7.50 9.23
N GLY A 224 5.41 6.87 8.41
CA GLY A 224 4.75 7.52 7.27
C GLY A 224 3.89 8.71 7.70
N TYR A 225 3.04 8.52 8.71
CA TYR A 225 2.16 9.58 9.22
C TYR A 225 2.96 10.77 9.77
N THR A 226 4.02 10.51 10.54
CA THR A 226 4.89 11.59 11.07
C THR A 226 5.63 12.33 9.97
N LEU A 227 6.10 11.65 8.92
CA LEU A 227 6.72 12.31 7.76
C LEU A 227 5.72 13.21 7.03
N CYS A 228 4.48 12.75 6.80
CA CYS A 228 3.45 13.57 6.17
C CYS A 228 3.06 14.78 7.02
N LEU A 229 3.02 14.64 8.36
CA LEU A 229 2.82 15.78 9.25
C LEU A 229 3.94 16.81 9.10
N ILE A 230 5.21 16.37 9.05
CA ILE A 230 6.36 17.26 8.89
C ILE A 230 6.28 18.00 7.55
N VAL A 231 5.97 17.31 6.46
CA VAL A 231 5.83 17.92 5.12
C VAL A 231 4.69 18.94 5.10
N THR A 232 3.54 18.60 5.67
CA THR A 232 2.38 19.50 5.74
C THR A 232 2.67 20.73 6.60
N ALA A 233 3.32 20.55 7.75
CA ALA A 233 3.72 21.64 8.63
C ALA A 233 4.75 22.56 7.99
N PHE A 234 5.73 22.01 7.26
CA PHE A 234 6.73 22.79 6.54
C PHE A 234 6.09 23.61 5.41
N ALA A 235 5.17 23.01 4.67
CA ALA A 235 4.46 23.70 3.59
C ALA A 235 3.50 24.79 4.11
N ALA A 236 2.95 24.65 5.32
CA ALA A 236 2.15 25.69 5.95
C ALA A 236 2.98 26.89 6.47
N LEU A 237 4.30 26.72 6.59
CA LEU A 237 5.22 27.74 7.10
C LEU A 237 5.88 28.56 5.97
N LEU A 238 5.75 28.11 4.73
CA LEU A 238 6.28 28.73 3.51
C LEU A 238 5.21 29.60 2.83
#